data_AF-A0A5C5TBH3-F1
#
_entry.id   AF-A0A5C5TBH3-F1
#
_cell.length_a   1.000
_cell.length_b   1.000
_cell.length_c   1.000
_cell.angle_alpha   90.00
_cell.angle_beta   90.00
_cell.angle_gamma   90.00
#
_symmetry.space_group_name_H-M   'P 1'
#
loop_
_entity.id
_entity.type
_entity.pdbx_description
1 polymer ?
#
loop_
_entity_poly.entity_id
_entity_poly.type
_entity_poly.pdbx_seq_one_letter_code
_entity_poly.pdbx_strand_id
1 'polypeptide(L)'
;MIKISLKIILSLFFRTLFIVVLLWWNLEANRVYYYQQSNLTDKAGVPFVLLDQLWWHIENWNEADGDYYYSTERKYYIDYYYKPNTENSYSLSLTTDSLSTYELDFQNQAGEEFYYIFDKNYRLVRKYEYSKGELPITDEDRQFAKEAVNQTVSQLLKRVEEPLFNLQSFYDWTLSGNRTQKIWSLAFVLACLSRLVAYGYRMAFPKRQKRYLFRKRKAS
;
A
#
# COMPACT_ATOMS: atom_id res chain seq x y z
N MET A 1 -7.07 43.44 9.72
CA MET A 1 -7.12 42.28 10.65
C MET A 1 -7.64 41.01 9.99
N ILE A 2 -8.82 40.99 9.36
CA ILE A 2 -9.40 39.79 8.71
C ILE A 2 -8.46 39.14 7.68
N LYS A 3 -7.78 39.93 6.85
CA LYS A 3 -6.80 39.43 5.85
C LYS A 3 -5.58 38.71 6.46
N ILE A 4 -5.15 39.06 7.68
CA ILE A 4 -3.99 38.43 8.34
C ILE A 4 -4.39 37.09 8.95
N SER A 5 -5.55 37.04 9.61
CA SER A 5 -6.09 35.82 10.20
C SER A 5 -6.45 34.79 9.13
N LEU A 6 -7.00 35.23 8.00
CA LEU A 6 -7.26 34.37 6.84
C LEU A 6 -5.95 33.78 6.30
N LYS A 7 -4.89 34.58 6.14
CA LYS A 7 -3.56 34.08 5.71
C LYS A 7 -2.99 33.03 6.66
N ILE A 8 -3.15 33.22 7.98
CA ILE A 8 -2.67 32.24 8.99
C ILE A 8 -3.47 30.94 8.91
N ILE A 9 -4.81 31.02 8.85
CA ILE A 9 -5.68 29.85 8.73
C ILE A 9 -5.37 29.09 7.44
N LEU A 10 -5.24 29.80 6.32
CA LEU A 10 -4.91 29.21 5.02
C LEU A 10 -3.53 28.54 5.05
N SER A 11 -2.53 29.18 5.68
CA SER A 11 -1.19 28.60 5.84
C SER A 11 -1.21 27.32 6.68
N LEU A 12 -1.96 27.31 7.79
CA LEU A 12 -2.11 26.11 8.63
C LEU A 12 -2.82 24.99 7.86
N PHE A 13 -3.89 25.32 7.13
CA PHE A 13 -4.61 24.35 6.31
C PHE A 13 -3.68 23.68 5.28
N PHE A 14 -2.91 24.46 4.52
CA PHE A 14 -1.98 23.89 3.53
C PHE A 14 -0.85 23.08 4.17
N ARG A 15 -0.31 23.51 5.33
CA ARG A 15 0.70 22.72 6.07
C ARG A 15 0.14 21.39 6.53
N THR A 16 -1.09 21.38 7.05
CA THR A 16 -1.79 20.15 7.44
C THR A 16 -2.02 19.25 6.24
N LEU A 17 -2.55 19.80 5.15
CA LEU A 17 -2.82 19.03 3.94
C LEU A 17 -1.54 18.38 3.41
N PHE A 18 -0.45 19.14 3.40
CA PHE A 18 0.86 18.64 3.00
C PHE A 18 1.33 17.47 3.88
N ILE A 19 1.19 17.56 5.20
CA ILE A 19 1.54 16.47 6.12
C ILE A 19 0.68 15.22 5.85
N VAL A 20 -0.63 15.39 5.65
CA VAL A 20 -1.54 14.26 5.38
C VAL A 20 -1.17 13.57 4.07
N VAL A 21 -0.89 14.34 3.01
CA VAL A 21 -0.45 13.80 1.72
C VAL A 21 0.88 13.06 1.85
N LEU A 22 1.85 13.61 2.59
CA LEU A 22 3.12 12.94 2.84
C LEU A 22 2.96 11.62 3.60
N LEU A 23 2.11 11.59 4.64
CA LEU A 23 1.85 10.36 5.40
C LEU A 23 1.16 9.32 4.51
N TRP A 24 0.18 9.73 3.70
CA TRP A 24 -0.48 8.85 2.75
C TRP A 24 0.51 8.27 1.73
N TRP A 25 1.33 9.12 1.13
CA TRP A 25 2.37 8.68 0.19
C TRP A 25 3.31 7.68 0.85
N ASN A 26 3.83 7.99 2.05
CA ASN A 26 4.73 7.09 2.76
C ASN A 26 4.09 5.72 3.08
N LEU A 27 2.78 5.68 3.37
CA LEU A 27 2.04 4.44 3.56
C LEU A 27 1.88 3.65 2.27
N GLU A 28 1.60 4.32 1.16
CA GLU A 28 1.41 3.70 -0.14
C GLU A 28 2.74 3.14 -0.67
N ALA A 29 3.78 3.97 -0.74
CA ALA A 29 5.10 3.58 -1.27
C ALA A 29 5.77 2.45 -0.47
N ASN A 30 5.46 2.32 0.82
CA ASN A 30 6.03 1.28 1.68
C ASN A 30 4.98 0.24 2.10
N ARG A 31 3.89 0.12 1.34
CA ARG A 31 2.78 -0.78 1.68
C ARG A 31 3.21 -2.24 1.80
N VAL A 32 4.13 -2.70 0.95
CA VAL A 32 4.68 -4.06 0.99
C VAL A 32 5.38 -4.32 2.33
N TYR A 33 6.24 -3.40 2.77
CA TYR A 33 6.91 -3.47 4.07
C TYR A 33 5.88 -3.57 5.21
N TYR A 34 4.91 -2.65 5.26
CA TYR A 34 3.92 -2.64 6.34
C TYR A 34 3.04 -3.90 6.36
N TYR A 35 2.67 -4.39 5.18
CA TYR A 35 1.91 -5.62 5.02
C TYR A 35 2.74 -6.83 5.48
N GLN A 36 4.05 -6.88 5.18
CA GLN A 36 4.94 -7.95 5.61
C GLN A 36 5.22 -7.94 7.12
N GLN A 37 5.19 -6.79 7.79
CA GLN A 37 5.44 -6.68 9.22
C GLN A 37 4.18 -6.80 10.11
N SER A 38 3.00 -6.46 9.59
CA SER A 38 1.75 -6.45 10.38
C SER A 38 1.31 -7.84 10.86
N ASN A 39 1.04 -8.05 12.15
CA ASN A 39 0.45 -9.32 12.60
C ASN A 39 -1.03 -9.50 12.20
N LEU A 40 -1.64 -8.49 11.57
CA LEU A 40 -3.04 -8.47 11.18
C LEU A 40 -3.26 -8.85 9.71
N THR A 41 -2.20 -9.03 8.93
CA THR A 41 -2.26 -9.35 7.51
C THR A 41 -1.95 -10.82 7.23
N ASP A 42 -2.53 -11.36 6.16
CA ASP A 42 -2.17 -12.69 5.66
C ASP A 42 -0.88 -12.60 4.86
N LYS A 43 0.20 -13.16 5.39
CA LYS A 43 1.54 -13.14 4.78
C LYS A 43 1.59 -13.83 3.42
N ALA A 44 0.65 -14.73 3.12
CA ALA A 44 0.53 -15.31 1.78
C ALA A 44 0.19 -14.26 0.72
N GLY A 45 -0.37 -13.10 1.11
CA GLY A 45 -0.70 -11.98 0.22
C GLY A 45 0.48 -11.10 -0.18
N VAL A 46 1.64 -11.21 0.47
CA VAL A 46 2.81 -10.32 0.25
C VAL A 46 3.22 -10.24 -1.24
N PRO A 47 3.35 -11.36 -1.99
CA PRO A 47 3.71 -11.31 -3.41
C PRO A 47 2.74 -10.51 -4.28
N PHE A 48 1.45 -10.60 -3.98
CA PHE A 48 0.41 -9.92 -4.74
C PHE A 48 0.37 -8.42 -4.42
N VAL A 49 0.58 -8.06 -3.15
CA VAL A 49 0.74 -6.65 -2.75
C VAL A 49 2.00 -6.04 -3.37
N LEU A 50 3.08 -6.82 -3.48
CA LEU A 50 4.29 -6.41 -4.20
C LEU A 50 4.00 -6.15 -5.68
N LEU A 51 3.25 -7.04 -6.33
CA LEU A 51 2.82 -6.86 -7.71
C LEU A 51 1.95 -5.60 -7.89
N ASP A 52 1.00 -5.35 -6.98
CA ASP A 52 0.17 -4.13 -7.00
C ASP A 52 1.01 -2.84 -6.90
N GLN A 53 2.17 -2.92 -6.23
CA GLN A 53 3.07 -1.80 -5.96
C GLN A 53 4.35 -1.87 -6.79
N LEU A 54 4.38 -2.67 -7.85
CA LEU A 54 5.59 -3.00 -8.60
C LEU A 54 6.38 -1.75 -9.03
N TRP A 55 5.68 -0.70 -9.42
CA TRP A 55 6.26 0.57 -9.85
C TRP A 55 7.13 1.27 -8.80
N TRP A 56 6.93 1.01 -7.50
CA TRP A 56 7.77 1.55 -6.43
C TRP A 56 9.07 0.77 -6.23
N HIS A 57 9.15 -0.44 -6.78
CA HIS A 57 10.23 -1.40 -6.52
C HIS A 57 11.12 -1.66 -7.73
N ILE A 58 10.85 -0.98 -8.86
CA ILE A 58 11.61 -1.03 -10.11
C ILE A 58 12.07 0.37 -10.50
N GLU A 59 13.21 0.47 -11.16
CA GLU A 59 13.82 1.75 -11.56
C GLU A 59 13.20 2.32 -12.84
N ASN A 60 12.70 1.44 -13.71
CA ASN A 60 12.17 1.79 -15.03
C ASN A 60 10.86 1.06 -15.28
N TRP A 61 10.03 1.55 -16.21
CA TRP A 61 8.78 0.88 -16.57
C TRP A 61 8.97 -0.55 -17.04
N ASN A 62 10.14 -0.86 -17.59
CA ASN A 62 10.61 -2.20 -17.90
C ASN A 62 12.03 -2.36 -17.34
N GLU A 63 12.27 -3.41 -16.56
CA GLU A 63 13.56 -3.64 -15.92
C GLU A 63 13.90 -5.14 -15.98
N ALA A 64 15.16 -5.45 -16.30
CA ALA A 64 15.71 -6.79 -16.20
C ALA A 64 16.71 -6.86 -15.03
N ASP A 65 16.60 -7.90 -14.21
CA ASP A 65 17.51 -8.19 -13.09
C ASP A 65 17.87 -9.67 -13.08
N GLY A 66 18.96 -10.02 -13.76
CA GLY A 66 19.37 -11.41 -13.92
C GLY A 66 18.32 -12.21 -14.70
N ASP A 67 17.78 -13.26 -14.07
CA ASP A 67 16.74 -14.14 -14.63
C ASP A 67 15.32 -13.56 -14.47
N TYR A 68 15.19 -12.36 -13.91
CA TYR A 68 13.90 -11.71 -13.69
C TYR A 68 13.69 -10.57 -14.67
N TYR A 69 12.43 -10.41 -15.09
CA TYR A 69 11.99 -9.27 -15.88
C TYR A 69 10.71 -8.69 -15.28
N TYR A 70 10.63 -7.37 -15.21
CA TYR A 70 9.55 -6.63 -14.58
C TYR A 70 8.97 -5.63 -15.57
N SER A 71 7.64 -5.46 -15.59
CA SER A 71 7.01 -4.43 -16.41
C SER A 71 5.78 -3.81 -15.75
N THR A 72 5.61 -2.52 -16.00
CA THR A 72 4.44 -1.70 -15.61
C THR A 72 3.82 -0.93 -16.78
N GLU A 73 4.36 -1.07 -18.01
CA GLU A 73 4.01 -0.22 -19.17
C GLU A 73 2.59 -0.49 -19.71
N ARG A 74 2.08 -1.72 -19.58
CA ARG A 74 0.74 -2.11 -20.09
C ARG A 74 -0.07 -2.94 -19.10
N LYS A 75 0.61 -3.86 -18.42
CA LYS A 75 0.11 -4.73 -17.37
C LYS A 75 1.21 -4.81 -16.33
N TYR A 76 0.86 -4.93 -15.06
CA TYR A 76 1.88 -5.16 -14.03
C TYR A 76 2.19 -6.65 -14.05
N TYR A 77 3.44 -7.00 -14.33
CA TYR A 77 3.87 -8.39 -14.30
C TYR A 77 5.33 -8.54 -13.92
N ILE A 78 5.63 -9.72 -13.39
CA ILE A 78 6.95 -10.18 -12.98
C ILE A 78 7.15 -11.53 -13.65
N ASP A 79 8.09 -11.58 -14.58
CA ASP A 79 8.54 -12.82 -15.20
C ASP A 79 9.78 -13.30 -14.49
N TYR A 80 9.80 -14.60 -14.19
CA TYR A 80 11.00 -15.34 -13.88
C TYR A 80 11.33 -16.24 -15.07
N TYR A 81 12.25 -15.76 -15.89
CA TYR A 81 12.80 -16.49 -17.01
C TYR A 81 13.95 -17.37 -16.54
N TYR A 82 13.63 -18.59 -16.13
CA TYR A 82 14.67 -19.61 -16.13
C TYR A 82 14.94 -20.08 -17.56
N LYS A 83 16.21 -20.35 -17.86
CA LYS A 83 16.73 -20.66 -19.20
C LYS A 83 15.86 -21.68 -19.95
N PRO A 84 15.45 -21.38 -21.20
CA PRO A 84 14.68 -22.30 -22.02
C PRO A 84 15.45 -23.60 -22.23
N ASN A 85 14.75 -24.73 -22.10
CA ASN A 85 15.18 -26.12 -22.26
C ASN A 85 15.74 -26.85 -21.02
N THR A 86 15.73 -26.25 -19.82
CA THR A 86 16.23 -26.94 -18.61
C THR A 86 15.38 -26.79 -17.34
N GLU A 87 14.54 -25.77 -17.15
CA GLU A 87 13.60 -25.69 -16.01
C GLU A 87 12.30 -24.97 -16.40
N ASN A 88 11.38 -24.89 -15.43
CA ASN A 88 10.07 -24.28 -15.56
C ASN A 88 10.16 -22.74 -15.64
N SER A 89 9.23 -22.10 -16.35
CA SER A 89 9.07 -20.63 -16.34
C SER A 89 7.85 -20.23 -15.51
N TYR A 90 7.91 -19.04 -14.92
CA TYR A 90 6.79 -18.47 -14.17
C TYR A 90 6.58 -17.01 -14.55
N SER A 91 5.35 -16.60 -14.80
CA SER A 91 4.96 -15.19 -14.92
C SER A 91 3.82 -14.89 -13.98
N LEU A 92 4.02 -13.94 -13.08
CA LEU A 92 2.96 -13.44 -12.19
C LEU A 92 2.49 -12.09 -12.70
N SER A 93 1.19 -11.95 -12.94
CA SER A 93 0.64 -10.75 -13.57
C SER A 93 -0.68 -10.30 -12.95
N LEU A 94 -0.94 -9.00 -13.00
CA LEU A 94 -2.19 -8.37 -12.56
C LEU A 94 -3.19 -8.32 -13.72
N THR A 95 -4.32 -9.01 -13.61
CA THR A 95 -5.39 -9.00 -14.62
C THR A 95 -6.46 -7.97 -14.25
N THR A 96 -6.83 -7.13 -15.21
CA THR A 96 -7.81 -6.04 -15.03
C THR A 96 -9.25 -6.50 -15.23
N ASP A 97 -9.61 -7.68 -14.69
CA ASP A 97 -10.98 -8.19 -14.73
C ASP A 97 -11.57 -8.36 -13.33
N SER A 98 -12.87 -8.05 -13.20
CA SER A 98 -13.56 -7.94 -11.90
C SER A 98 -13.63 -9.23 -11.05
N LEU A 99 -13.31 -10.38 -11.63
CA LEU A 99 -13.39 -11.72 -11.01
C LEU A 99 -12.04 -12.42 -10.85
N SER A 100 -11.02 -11.93 -11.56
CA SER A 100 -9.68 -12.53 -11.64
C SER A 100 -8.70 -11.38 -11.53
N THR A 101 -8.01 -11.27 -10.40
CA THR A 101 -7.14 -10.11 -10.12
C THR A 101 -5.68 -10.42 -10.42
N TYR A 102 -5.29 -11.69 -10.24
CA TYR A 102 -3.93 -12.12 -10.45
C TYR A 102 -3.88 -13.45 -11.19
N GLU A 103 -2.85 -13.63 -12.00
CA GLU A 103 -2.62 -14.81 -12.82
C GLU A 103 -1.15 -15.21 -12.71
N LEU A 104 -0.91 -16.46 -12.32
CA LEU A 104 0.38 -17.11 -12.46
C LEU A 104 0.32 -18.01 -13.70
N ASP A 105 1.08 -17.64 -14.73
CA ASP A 105 1.39 -18.50 -15.85
C ASP A 105 2.62 -19.35 -15.51
N PHE A 106 2.53 -20.64 -15.80
CA PHE A 106 3.54 -21.64 -15.56
C PHE A 106 3.72 -22.50 -16.79
N GLN A 107 4.94 -22.50 -17.35
CA GLN A 107 5.31 -23.44 -18.39
C GLN A 107 6.29 -24.46 -17.84
N ASN A 108 5.94 -25.75 -17.93
CA ASN A 108 6.84 -26.80 -17.51
C ASN A 108 7.89 -27.14 -18.59
N GLN A 109 8.90 -27.94 -18.23
CA GLN A 109 9.93 -28.41 -19.16
C GLN A 109 9.38 -29.19 -20.38
N ALA A 110 8.21 -29.81 -20.26
CA ALA A 110 7.55 -30.51 -21.35
C ALA A 110 6.80 -29.56 -22.32
N GLY A 111 6.80 -28.26 -22.03
CA GLY A 111 6.10 -27.24 -22.80
C GLY A 111 4.62 -27.13 -22.48
N GLU A 112 4.12 -27.84 -21.46
CA GLU A 112 2.74 -27.69 -20.99
C GLU A 112 2.61 -26.39 -20.20
N GLU A 113 1.57 -25.63 -20.53
CA GLU A 113 1.30 -24.30 -20.01
C GLU A 113 0.05 -24.34 -19.12
N PHE A 114 0.20 -23.88 -17.88
CA PHE A 114 -0.85 -23.83 -16.88
C PHE A 114 -1.03 -22.42 -16.37
N TYR A 115 -2.29 -22.02 -16.19
CA TYR A 115 -2.67 -20.73 -15.62
C TYR A 115 -3.37 -20.95 -14.29
N TYR A 116 -2.85 -20.33 -13.25
CA TYR A 116 -3.42 -20.32 -11.90
C TYR A 116 -3.97 -18.94 -11.60
N ILE A 117 -5.30 -18.85 -11.41
CA ILE A 117 -6.01 -17.58 -11.24
C ILE A 117 -6.37 -17.36 -9.78
N PHE A 118 -6.01 -16.18 -9.27
CA PHE A 118 -6.29 -15.77 -7.90
C PHE A 118 -7.31 -14.64 -7.83
N ASP A 119 -8.13 -14.67 -6.78
CA ASP A 119 -9.05 -13.59 -6.46
C ASP A 119 -8.33 -12.43 -5.73
N LYS A 120 -9.08 -11.35 -5.48
CA LYS A 120 -8.61 -10.19 -4.70
C LYS A 120 -8.20 -10.50 -3.26
N ASN A 121 -8.52 -11.69 -2.74
CA ASN A 121 -8.11 -12.17 -1.42
C ASN A 121 -6.95 -13.16 -1.53
N TYR A 122 -6.29 -13.21 -2.69
CA TYR A 122 -5.10 -14.02 -2.95
C TYR A 122 -5.36 -15.54 -2.89
N ARG A 123 -6.62 -15.96 -3.08
CA ARG A 123 -7.01 -17.37 -3.07
C ARG A 123 -7.04 -17.91 -4.49
N LEU A 124 -6.44 -19.09 -4.69
CA LEU A 124 -6.55 -19.82 -5.95
C LEU A 124 -8.01 -20.23 -6.19
N VAL A 125 -8.61 -19.68 -7.25
CA VAL A 125 -10.02 -19.87 -7.61
C VAL A 125 -10.21 -20.61 -8.92
N ARG A 126 -9.24 -20.56 -9.84
CA ARG A 126 -9.28 -21.35 -11.08
C ARG A 126 -7.90 -21.86 -11.47
N LYS A 127 -7.89 -22.98 -12.18
CA LYS A 127 -6.73 -23.57 -12.83
C LYS A 127 -7.10 -23.92 -14.26
N TYR A 128 -6.27 -23.53 -15.21
CA TYR A 128 -6.42 -23.86 -16.62
C TYR A 128 -5.15 -24.52 -17.12
N GLU A 129 -5.27 -25.48 -18.02
CA GLU A 129 -4.17 -25.94 -18.86
C GLU A 129 -4.51 -25.55 -20.30
N TYR A 130 -3.57 -24.93 -21.01
CA TYR A 130 -3.82 -24.37 -22.35
C TYR A 130 -4.47 -25.39 -23.32
N SER A 131 -4.06 -26.66 -23.24
CA SER A 131 -4.54 -27.73 -24.11
C SER A 131 -5.86 -28.40 -23.65
N LYS A 132 -6.19 -28.34 -22.35
CA LYS A 132 -7.30 -29.11 -21.75
C LYS A 132 -8.45 -28.23 -21.20
N GLY A 133 -8.24 -26.93 -21.08
CA GLY A 133 -9.21 -26.00 -20.50
C GLY A 133 -9.18 -26.01 -18.97
N GLU A 134 -10.33 -25.73 -18.34
CA GLU A 134 -10.43 -25.63 -16.88
C GLU A 134 -10.25 -26.99 -16.20
N LEU A 135 -9.39 -27.03 -15.20
CA LEU A 135 -9.10 -28.21 -14.41
C LEU A 135 -9.57 -28.02 -12.96
N PRO A 136 -9.98 -29.11 -12.27
CA PRO A 136 -10.26 -29.04 -10.85
C PRO A 136 -8.99 -28.66 -10.07
N ILE A 137 -9.15 -27.85 -9.02
CA ILE A 137 -8.05 -27.45 -8.13
C ILE A 137 -7.88 -28.49 -7.03
N THR A 138 -6.66 -29.01 -6.88
CA THR A 138 -6.26 -29.87 -5.76
C THR A 138 -5.54 -29.08 -4.66
N ASP A 139 -5.31 -29.69 -3.49
CA ASP A 139 -4.49 -29.07 -2.45
C ASP A 139 -3.01 -28.96 -2.86
N GLU A 140 -2.53 -29.92 -3.65
CA GLU A 140 -1.19 -29.89 -4.26
C GLU A 140 -1.04 -28.67 -5.19
N ASP A 141 -2.07 -28.37 -5.99
CA ASP A 141 -2.09 -27.18 -6.86
C ASP A 141 -2.03 -25.89 -6.04
N ARG A 142 -2.75 -25.83 -4.92
CA ARG A 142 -2.72 -24.65 -4.03
C ARG A 142 -1.34 -24.43 -3.43
N GLN A 143 -0.69 -25.50 -2.99
CA GLN A 143 0.65 -25.42 -2.42
C GLN A 143 1.68 -25.05 -3.50
N PHE A 144 1.63 -25.72 -4.65
CA PHE A 144 2.50 -25.44 -5.78
C PHE A 144 2.39 -23.98 -6.25
N ALA A 145 1.17 -23.50 -6.50
CA ALA A 145 0.96 -22.15 -6.98
C ALA A 145 1.46 -21.10 -5.96
N LYS A 146 1.31 -21.37 -4.66
CA LYS A 146 1.84 -20.51 -3.60
C LYS A 146 3.37 -20.48 -3.60
N GLU A 147 4.03 -21.62 -3.76
CA GLU A 147 5.49 -21.70 -3.83
C GLU A 147 6.03 -21.01 -5.08
N ALA A 148 5.41 -21.26 -6.23
CA ALA A 148 5.76 -20.63 -7.50
C ALA A 148 5.62 -19.10 -7.44
N VAL A 149 4.49 -18.59 -6.95
CA VAL A 149 4.28 -17.14 -6.76
C VAL A 149 5.38 -16.53 -5.88
N ASN A 150 5.73 -17.17 -4.75
CA ASN A 150 6.79 -16.69 -3.88
C ASN A 150 8.16 -16.69 -4.57
N GLN A 151 8.45 -17.71 -5.37
CA GLN A 151 9.68 -17.80 -6.14
C GLN A 151 9.76 -16.65 -7.16
N THR A 152 8.68 -16.41 -7.92
CA THR A 152 8.61 -15.36 -8.94
C THR A 152 8.90 -13.97 -8.38
N VAL A 153 8.50 -13.68 -7.15
CA VAL A 153 8.71 -12.35 -6.54
C VAL A 153 9.95 -12.27 -5.64
N SER A 154 10.64 -13.39 -5.41
CA SER A 154 11.64 -13.53 -4.33
C SER A 154 12.79 -12.52 -4.44
N GLN A 155 13.18 -12.16 -5.66
CA GLN A 155 14.24 -11.19 -5.90
C GLN A 155 13.82 -9.76 -5.54
N LEU A 156 12.61 -9.35 -5.93
CA LEU A 156 12.06 -8.03 -5.58
C LEU A 156 11.79 -7.89 -4.09
N LEU A 157 11.38 -8.97 -3.40
CA LEU A 157 11.17 -8.92 -1.96
C LEU A 157 12.43 -8.52 -1.18
N LYS A 158 13.63 -8.82 -1.69
CA LYS A 158 14.89 -8.40 -1.08
C LYS A 158 15.13 -6.89 -1.18
N ARG A 159 14.46 -6.21 -2.11
CA ARG A 159 14.54 -4.76 -2.33
C ARG A 159 13.52 -3.97 -1.51
N VAL A 160 12.68 -4.65 -0.73
CA VAL A 160 11.74 -3.99 0.17
C VAL A 160 12.52 -3.43 1.36
N GLU A 161 12.79 -2.13 1.29
CA GLU A 161 13.52 -1.41 2.34
C GLU A 161 12.60 -0.99 3.50
N GLU A 162 13.21 -0.69 4.65
CA GLU A 162 12.48 -0.07 5.76
C GLU A 162 12.13 1.39 5.41
N PRO A 163 10.88 1.83 5.63
CA PRO A 163 10.49 3.20 5.40
C PRO A 163 11.28 4.18 6.27
N LEU A 164 11.64 5.33 5.69
CA LEU A 164 12.27 6.46 6.39
C LEU A 164 11.50 6.88 7.65
N PHE A 165 10.16 6.82 7.59
CA PHE A 165 9.29 7.00 8.74
C PHE A 165 8.47 5.73 8.92
N ASN A 166 8.81 4.95 9.93
CA ASN A 166 8.07 3.73 10.23
C ASN A 166 6.69 4.06 10.82
N LEU A 167 5.65 3.87 10.01
CA LEU A 167 4.24 4.09 10.37
C LEU A 167 3.50 2.77 10.66
N GLN A 168 4.19 1.69 11.05
CA GLN A 168 3.58 0.37 11.25
C GLN A 168 2.37 0.42 12.19
N SER A 169 2.50 1.09 13.34
CA SER A 169 1.39 1.22 14.30
C SER A 169 0.18 1.94 13.70
N PHE A 170 0.40 2.91 12.82
CA PHE A 170 -0.68 3.60 12.12
C PHE A 170 -1.31 2.70 11.05
N TYR A 171 -0.50 1.97 10.29
CA TYR A 171 -0.96 0.98 9.32
C TYR A 171 -1.83 -0.11 9.99
N ASP A 172 -1.32 -0.74 11.05
CA ASP A 172 -2.06 -1.76 11.82
C ASP A 172 -3.38 -1.20 12.39
N TRP A 173 -3.36 0.05 12.83
CA TRP A 173 -4.57 0.74 13.28
C TRP A 173 -5.61 0.91 12.16
N THR A 174 -5.21 1.12 10.91
CA THR A 174 -6.16 1.15 9.79
C THR A 174 -6.83 -0.21 9.56
N LEU A 175 -6.14 -1.31 9.85
CA LEU A 175 -6.61 -2.67 9.66
C LEU A 175 -7.45 -3.20 10.83
N SER A 176 -7.15 -2.78 12.07
CA SER A 176 -7.68 -3.38 13.31
C SER A 176 -9.20 -3.31 13.52
N GLY A 177 -9.98 -2.75 12.57
CA GLY A 177 -11.44 -2.82 12.53
C GLY A 177 -12.18 -2.13 13.69
N ASN A 178 -11.48 -1.69 14.74
CA ASN A 178 -12.08 -1.12 15.93
C ASN A 178 -12.58 0.29 15.64
N ARG A 179 -13.86 0.37 15.26
CA ARG A 179 -14.57 1.61 14.89
C ARG A 179 -14.38 2.71 15.94
N THR A 180 -14.34 2.35 17.22
CA THR A 180 -14.13 3.25 18.35
C THR A 180 -12.72 3.85 18.32
N GLN A 181 -11.67 3.03 18.15
CA GLN A 181 -10.30 3.52 18.00
C GLN A 181 -10.12 4.35 16.73
N LYS A 182 -10.83 4.03 15.64
CA LYS A 182 -10.82 4.85 14.41
C LYS A 182 -11.39 6.25 14.65
N ILE A 183 -12.52 6.32 15.38
CA ILE A 183 -13.16 7.58 15.76
C ILE A 183 -12.28 8.39 16.72
N TRP A 184 -11.66 7.77 17.73
CA TRP A 184 -10.82 8.48 18.69
C TRP A 184 -9.54 9.03 18.07
N SER A 185 -8.88 8.31 17.15
CA SER A 185 -7.68 8.85 16.49
C SER A 185 -8.03 9.87 15.41
N LEU A 186 -9.15 9.72 14.70
CA LEU A 186 -9.66 10.78 13.82
C LEU A 186 -10.02 12.03 14.63
N ALA A 187 -10.65 11.86 15.80
CA ALA A 187 -10.92 12.94 16.74
C ALA A 187 -9.63 13.54 17.31
N PHE A 188 -8.59 12.74 17.55
CA PHE A 188 -7.28 13.23 17.98
C PHE A 188 -6.59 14.04 16.89
N VAL A 189 -6.58 13.56 15.63
CA VAL A 189 -6.08 14.31 14.47
C VAL A 189 -6.87 15.62 14.34
N LEU A 190 -8.20 15.57 14.34
CA LEU A 190 -9.07 16.75 14.29
C LEU A 190 -8.87 17.69 15.51
N ALA A 191 -8.61 17.16 16.70
CA ALA A 191 -8.34 17.94 17.90
C ALA A 191 -6.97 18.62 17.84
N CYS A 192 -5.93 17.92 17.39
CA CYS A 192 -4.61 18.50 17.11
C CYS A 192 -4.72 19.60 16.05
N LEU A 193 -5.52 19.39 15.00
CA LEU A 193 -5.82 20.39 13.98
C LEU A 193 -6.58 21.59 14.55
N SER A 194 -7.59 21.36 15.39
CA SER A 194 -8.35 22.43 16.05
C SER A 194 -7.48 23.25 17.01
N ARG A 195 -6.52 22.61 17.70
CA ARG A 195 -5.58 23.28 18.61
C ARG A 195 -4.54 24.09 17.83
N LEU A 196 -4.06 23.59 16.69
CA LEU A 196 -3.21 24.35 15.77
C LEU A 196 -3.93 25.57 15.21
N VAL A 197 -5.20 25.43 14.80
CA VAL A 197 -6.05 26.54 14.34
C VAL A 197 -6.32 27.53 15.49
N ALA A 198 -6.63 27.04 16.70
CA ALA A 198 -6.85 27.89 17.88
C ALA A 198 -5.57 28.61 18.33
N TYR A 199 -4.40 27.98 18.19
CA TYR A 199 -3.09 28.59 18.45
C TYR A 199 -2.77 29.67 17.42
N GLY A 200 -2.99 29.40 16.12
CA GLY A 200 -2.92 30.41 15.06
C GLY A 200 -3.88 31.58 15.30
N TYR A 201 -5.09 31.31 15.82
CA TYR A 201 -6.07 32.33 16.18
C TYR A 201 -5.62 33.19 17.37
N ARG A 202 -5.03 32.58 18.42
CA ARG A 202 -4.44 33.29 19.57
C ARG A 202 -3.24 34.16 19.15
N MET A 203 -2.39 33.66 18.27
CA MET A 203 -1.26 34.41 17.68
C MET A 203 -1.74 35.57 16.80
N ALA A 204 -2.83 35.41 16.05
CA ALA A 204 -3.39 36.45 15.18
C ALA A 204 -4.13 37.57 15.93
N PHE A 205 -4.57 37.34 17.18
CA PHE A 205 -5.40 38.28 17.96
C PHE A 205 -4.96 38.46 19.44
N PRO A 206 -3.70 38.79 19.73
CA PRO A 206 -3.22 38.92 21.12
C PRO A 206 -3.90 40.07 21.90
N LYS A 207 -4.44 41.09 21.20
CA LYS A 207 -4.99 42.30 21.81
C LYS A 207 -6.45 42.22 22.28
N ARG A 208 -7.19 41.15 21.98
CA ARG A 208 -8.59 41.01 22.45
C ARG A 208 -8.74 40.39 23.84
N GLN A 209 -7.73 39.69 24.38
CA GLN A 209 -7.78 39.18 25.76
C GLN A 209 -7.50 40.26 26.83
N LYS A 210 -6.71 41.30 26.51
CA LYS A 210 -6.43 42.38 27.47
C LYS A 210 -7.62 43.29 27.78
N ARG A 211 -8.70 43.28 26.98
CA ARG A 211 -9.89 44.12 27.26
C ARG A 211 -10.87 43.51 28.28
N TYR A 212 -10.78 42.21 28.57
CA TYR A 212 -11.63 41.60 29.60
C TYR A 212 -10.99 41.60 30.99
N LEU A 213 -9.66 41.66 31.09
CA LEU A 213 -8.96 41.70 32.39
C LEU A 213 -8.86 43.09 33.01
N PHE A 214 -9.10 44.18 32.26
CA PHE A 214 -8.99 45.55 32.77
C PHE A 214 -10.34 46.26 33.02
N ARG A 215 -11.48 45.58 32.84
CA ARG A 215 -12.80 46.17 33.18
C ARG A 215 -13.28 45.89 34.61
N LYS A 216 -12.51 45.15 35.41
CA LYS A 216 -12.80 44.84 36.84
C LYS A 216 -11.99 45.65 37.86
N ARG A 217 -11.32 46.74 37.44
CA ARG A 217 -10.70 47.73 38.34
C ARG A 217 -11.15 49.13 37.95
N LYS A 218 -12.43 49.44 38.18
CA LYS A 218 -12.99 50.79 38.33
C LYS A 218 -14.40 50.61 38.93
N ALA A 219 -14.42 50.16 40.17
CA ALA A 219 -15.58 50.15 41.05
C ALA A 219 -15.05 49.89 42.48
N SER A 220 -14.39 50.90 43.03
CA SER A 220 -14.14 51.12 44.45
C SER A 220 -13.85 52.60 44.61
#